data_AF-A0A0B6S152-F1
#
_entry.id   AF-A0A0B6S152-F1
#
_cell.length_a   1.000
_cell.length_b   1.000
_cell.length_c   1.000
_cell.angle_alpha   90.00
_cell.angle_beta   90.00
_cell.angle_gamma   90.00
#
_symmetry.space_group_name_H-M   'P 1'
#
loop_
_entity.id
_entity.type
_entity.pdbx_description
1 polymer ?
#
loop_
_entity_poly.entity_id
_entity_poly.type
_entity_poly.pdbx_seq_one_letter_code
_entity_poly.pdbx_strand_id
1 'polypeptide(L)'
;MTDEQPQHVPALLAESTTDGAASGPTRLLEQISNFDNPVQSMARRDYAVTIVGPLSEEFGFVAFGRAAPDQLTAENRERWVALLRWLWQGLAAWRANDDPKCRELVALFAVAEYCNFREDEWSAMPESVGKNGELMDRLVALHGRFSSSFAAPAGMREPLWEREVVDKFLRADQENDWPTIAELWRVFAHTMHANSFQSQLIKCLRRFDFQRLLAAFASVDSFVTAFLSASALTRRDRLGLSAETSNAKARFAAVFSVLHSRSRAETLDEVEQSLLADTFSVVAADEREWETWMAALNRFPVRYPSMQGALGKALASCPNGRLRTYVDSVHLFPNVAGGRESIGACLHAFAVLASPERRRLMWTLAFERWSSWNFGMAEGVHMFQISLSDFDYAIVAYCLECLDEEARRKQQQALFLEICGAENRWHRSLSDYVTERNRLLSVMQPYAHADNVAKNGVSNLSTGHYSIDDPSDRYVHILAGTR
;
A
#
# COMPACT_ATOMS: atom_id res chain seq x y z
N MET A 1 -0.14 4.76 22.02
CA MET A 1 0.97 5.16 22.90
C MET A 1 2.22 5.18 22.04
N THR A 2 2.60 6.36 21.58
CA THR A 2 3.82 6.64 20.84
C THR A 2 4.96 6.74 21.86
N ASP A 3 5.79 5.71 21.94
CA ASP A 3 7.09 5.79 22.59
C ASP A 3 7.98 6.71 21.74
N GLU A 4 7.96 8.00 22.04
CA GLU A 4 9.03 8.91 21.61
C GLU A 4 10.29 8.55 22.39
N GLN A 5 11.06 7.60 21.87
CA GLN A 5 12.44 7.41 22.32
C GLN A 5 13.22 8.69 22.05
N PRO A 6 13.97 9.21 23.03
CA PRO A 6 14.68 10.49 22.88
C PRO A 6 15.72 10.42 21.74
N GLN A 7 15.61 11.35 20.81
CA GLN A 7 16.40 11.42 19.58
C GLN A 7 17.81 11.99 19.83
N HIS A 8 18.70 11.20 20.43
CA HIS A 8 20.07 11.65 20.71
C HIS A 8 21.01 11.59 19.50
N VAL A 9 20.73 10.73 18.52
CA VAL A 9 21.62 10.54 17.35
C VAL A 9 21.74 11.80 16.50
N PRO A 10 20.66 12.55 16.16
CA PRO A 10 20.78 13.82 15.44
C PRO A 10 21.65 14.85 16.17
N ALA A 11 21.56 14.93 17.50
CA ALA A 11 22.39 15.86 18.29
C ALA A 11 23.88 15.46 18.28
N LEU A 12 24.18 14.16 18.42
CA LEU A 12 25.56 13.65 18.32
C LEU A 12 26.11 13.81 16.90
N LEU A 13 25.27 13.66 15.88
CA LEU A 13 25.65 13.87 14.49
C LEU A 13 25.95 15.35 14.22
N ALA A 14 25.13 16.27 14.74
CA ALA A 14 25.42 17.71 14.68
C ALA A 14 26.72 18.08 15.39
N GLU A 15 27.04 17.45 16.52
CA GLU A 15 28.33 17.65 17.17
C GLU A 15 29.49 17.10 16.34
N SER A 16 29.28 15.97 15.65
CA SER A 16 30.30 15.34 14.80
C SER A 16 30.70 16.20 13.60
N THR A 17 29.92 17.23 13.24
CA THR A 17 30.28 18.17 12.18
C THR A 17 31.25 19.27 12.62
N THR A 18 31.47 19.41 13.93
CA THR A 18 32.54 20.27 14.46
C THR A 18 33.90 19.57 14.34
N ASP A 19 34.98 20.35 14.29
CA ASP A 19 36.34 19.82 14.23
C ASP A 19 36.64 18.91 15.42
N GLY A 20 37.24 17.75 15.16
CA GLY A 20 37.62 16.78 16.18
C GLY A 20 38.13 15.47 15.59
N ALA A 21 38.50 14.54 16.46
CA ALA A 21 39.00 13.23 16.03
C ALA A 21 37.92 12.41 15.30
N ALA A 22 38.29 11.75 14.21
CA ALA A 22 37.47 10.73 13.55
C ALA A 22 38.07 9.35 13.87
N SER A 23 37.26 8.41 14.32
CA SER A 23 37.71 7.07 14.69
C SER A 23 36.76 6.00 14.17
N GLY A 24 37.23 5.18 13.24
CA GLY A 24 36.47 4.10 12.61
C GLY A 24 36.64 2.74 13.30
N PRO A 25 35.78 1.76 12.97
CA PRO A 25 35.82 0.44 13.58
C PRO A 25 36.92 -0.45 12.99
N THR A 26 37.98 -0.68 13.75
CA THR A 26 39.20 -1.33 13.25
C THR A 26 38.96 -2.82 13.00
N ARG A 27 38.38 -3.54 13.98
CA ARG A 27 38.03 -4.97 13.84
C ARG A 27 37.05 -5.24 12.71
N LEU A 28 36.07 -4.35 12.52
CA LEU A 28 35.13 -4.50 11.41
C LEU A 28 35.85 -4.38 10.06
N LEU A 29 36.71 -3.38 9.91
CA LEU A 29 37.49 -3.17 8.69
C LEU A 29 38.43 -4.36 8.42
N GLU A 30 39.11 -4.87 9.44
CA GLU A 30 39.94 -6.08 9.35
C GLU A 30 39.12 -7.29 8.90
N GLN A 31 37.94 -7.49 9.48
CA GLN A 31 37.08 -8.61 9.10
C GLN A 31 36.55 -8.50 7.66
N ILE A 32 36.06 -7.32 7.26
CA ILE A 32 35.55 -7.07 5.90
C ILE A 32 36.68 -7.19 4.85
N SER A 33 37.93 -6.88 5.22
CA SER A 33 39.08 -7.01 4.32
C SER A 33 39.23 -8.43 3.76
N ASN A 34 38.84 -9.44 4.54
CA ASN A 34 38.90 -10.86 4.19
C ASN A 34 37.72 -11.34 3.35
N PHE A 35 36.69 -10.51 3.10
CA PHE A 35 35.57 -10.90 2.27
C PHE A 35 35.88 -10.73 0.78
N ASP A 36 35.55 -11.78 0.02
CA ASP A 36 35.60 -11.76 -1.44
C ASP A 36 34.50 -10.86 -2.03
N ASN A 37 33.31 -10.88 -1.41
CA ASN A 37 32.17 -10.04 -1.77
C ASN A 37 31.55 -9.38 -0.52
N PRO A 38 32.07 -8.21 -0.11
CA PRO A 38 31.59 -7.47 1.06
C PRO A 38 30.10 -7.12 1.01
N VAL A 39 29.57 -6.77 -0.16
CA VAL A 39 28.17 -6.36 -0.30
C VAL A 39 27.22 -7.53 0.01
N GLN A 40 27.58 -8.75 -0.42
CA GLN A 40 26.82 -9.95 -0.09
C GLN A 40 26.93 -10.36 1.38
N SER A 41 28.03 -10.05 2.08
CA SER A 41 28.15 -10.40 3.51
C SER A 41 27.13 -9.70 4.40
N MET A 42 26.65 -8.50 4.02
CA MET A 42 25.55 -7.84 4.75
C MET A 42 24.18 -8.44 4.47
N ALA A 43 24.05 -9.28 3.43
CA ALA A 43 22.80 -9.93 3.07
C ALA A 43 22.58 -11.29 3.77
N ARG A 44 23.63 -11.84 4.41
CA ARG A 44 23.60 -13.22 4.90
C ARG A 44 22.94 -13.35 6.27
N ARG A 45 22.42 -14.55 6.56
CA ARG A 45 21.83 -14.89 7.88
C ARG A 45 22.81 -14.77 9.05
N ASP A 46 24.12 -14.84 8.81
CA ASP A 46 25.18 -14.69 9.80
C ASP A 46 25.59 -13.23 10.05
N TYR A 47 24.91 -12.25 9.45
CA TYR A 47 25.16 -10.80 9.61
C TYR A 47 25.38 -10.38 11.08
N ALA A 48 24.57 -10.91 12.00
CA ALA A 48 24.68 -10.61 13.43
C ALA A 48 26.04 -11.02 14.02
N VAL A 49 26.64 -12.09 13.52
CA VAL A 49 27.95 -12.57 13.97
C VAL A 49 29.08 -11.87 13.22
N THR A 50 28.93 -11.72 11.89
CA THR A 50 30.04 -11.28 11.03
C THR A 50 30.23 -9.77 10.95
N ILE A 51 29.19 -8.98 11.22
CA ILE A 51 29.23 -7.51 11.14
C ILE A 51 28.90 -6.88 12.47
N VAL A 52 27.81 -7.31 13.12
CA VAL A 52 27.38 -6.71 14.40
C VAL A 52 28.30 -7.09 15.56
N GLY A 53 28.85 -8.32 15.57
CA GLY A 53 29.81 -8.78 16.59
C GLY A 53 31.01 -7.83 16.79
N PRO A 54 31.83 -7.58 15.75
CA PRO A 54 32.97 -6.66 15.83
C PRO A 54 32.61 -5.24 16.28
N LEU A 55 31.48 -4.73 15.78
CA LEU A 55 30.97 -3.41 16.18
C LEU A 55 30.53 -3.38 17.64
N SER A 56 29.91 -4.45 18.13
CA SER A 56 29.50 -4.56 19.54
C SER A 56 30.70 -4.68 20.48
N GLU A 57 31.81 -5.27 20.05
CA GLU A 57 33.02 -5.38 20.86
C GLU A 57 33.74 -4.03 21.02
N GLU A 58 33.84 -3.24 19.95
CA GLU A 58 34.51 -1.92 19.99
C GLU A 58 33.58 -0.80 20.47
N PHE A 59 32.32 -0.85 20.05
CA PHE A 59 31.31 0.20 20.21
C PHE A 59 30.01 -0.32 20.86
N GLY A 60 30.09 -1.30 21.77
CA GLY A 60 28.94 -1.82 22.51
C GLY A 60 28.16 -0.74 23.28
N PHE A 61 28.82 0.37 23.64
CA PHE A 61 28.20 1.53 24.25
C PHE A 61 27.15 2.22 23.36
N VAL A 62 27.18 2.03 22.03
CA VAL A 62 26.17 2.60 21.12
C VAL A 62 24.80 1.97 21.36
N ALA A 63 24.73 0.63 21.46
CA ALA A 63 23.49 -0.06 21.77
C ALA A 63 22.94 0.34 23.16
N PHE A 64 23.84 0.45 24.14
CA PHE A 64 23.50 0.91 25.49
C PHE A 64 23.02 2.37 25.51
N GLY A 65 23.76 3.28 24.87
CA GLY A 65 23.44 4.71 24.82
C GLY A 65 22.14 5.01 24.08
N ARG A 66 21.69 4.13 23.18
CA ARG A 66 20.37 4.21 22.56
C ARG A 66 19.25 3.81 23.52
N ALA A 67 19.48 2.81 24.37
CA ALA A 67 18.48 2.31 25.32
C ALA A 67 18.40 3.17 26.59
N ALA A 68 19.52 3.74 27.03
CA ALA A 68 19.64 4.55 28.24
C ALA A 68 20.55 5.77 28.00
N PRO A 69 20.07 6.80 27.29
CA PRO A 69 20.91 7.93 26.88
C PRO A 69 21.45 8.76 28.04
N ASP A 70 20.65 8.94 29.10
CA ASP A 70 21.05 9.67 30.31
C ASP A 70 22.19 8.97 31.08
N GLN A 71 22.47 7.71 30.75
CA GLN A 71 23.54 6.91 31.35
C GLN A 71 24.80 6.88 30.47
N LEU A 72 24.82 7.60 29.34
CA LEU A 72 25.97 7.67 28.46
C LEU A 72 27.06 8.55 29.09
N THR A 73 28.20 7.96 29.42
CA THR A 73 29.36 8.69 29.94
C THR A 73 29.89 9.69 28.90
N ALA A 74 30.53 10.78 29.36
CA ALA A 74 31.14 11.77 28.48
C ALA A 74 32.16 11.14 27.50
N GLU A 75 32.95 10.18 27.97
CA GLU A 75 33.90 9.43 27.16
C GLU A 75 33.21 8.63 26.05
N ASN A 76 32.16 7.86 26.38
CA ASN A 76 31.43 7.08 25.38
C ASN A 76 30.69 7.98 24.38
N ARG A 77 30.22 9.15 24.84
CA ARG A 77 29.63 10.18 23.98
C ARG A 77 30.64 10.72 22.98
N GLU A 78 31.84 11.08 23.42
CA GLU A 78 32.93 11.56 22.55
C GLU A 78 33.34 10.49 21.54
N ARG A 79 33.47 9.23 21.97
CA ARG A 79 33.76 8.09 21.07
C ARG A 79 32.66 7.89 20.03
N TRP A 80 31.39 8.09 20.39
CA TRP A 80 30.28 8.02 19.43
C TRP A 80 30.35 9.16 18.40
N VAL A 81 30.60 10.38 18.86
CA VAL A 81 30.79 11.55 17.98
C VAL A 81 31.95 11.32 17.01
N ALA A 82 33.06 10.74 17.47
CA ALA A 82 34.20 10.39 16.61
C ALA A 82 33.87 9.32 15.56
N LEU A 83 33.04 8.33 15.92
CA LEU A 83 32.54 7.30 14.99
C LEU A 83 31.61 7.90 13.93
N LEU A 84 30.68 8.77 14.33
CA LEU A 84 29.80 9.47 13.40
C LEU A 84 30.58 10.41 12.47
N ARG A 85 31.61 11.08 13.00
CA ARG A 85 32.52 11.91 12.21
C ARG A 85 33.25 11.10 11.15
N TRP A 86 33.79 9.94 11.53
CA TRP A 86 34.40 9.00 10.60
C TRP A 86 33.42 8.55 9.51
N LEU A 87 32.18 8.23 9.89
CA LEU A 87 31.15 7.80 8.94
C LEU A 87 30.86 8.85 7.86
N TRP A 88 30.51 10.08 8.23
CA TRP A 88 30.12 11.08 7.23
C TRP A 88 31.32 11.58 6.42
N GLN A 89 32.50 11.72 7.04
CA GLN A 89 33.72 12.09 6.32
C GLN A 89 34.13 11.00 5.32
N GLY A 90 34.04 9.73 5.73
CA GLY A 90 34.29 8.58 4.86
C GLY A 90 33.35 8.59 3.66
N LEU A 91 32.05 8.78 3.86
CA LEU A 91 31.09 8.87 2.74
C LEU A 91 31.35 10.06 1.81
N ALA A 92 31.68 11.24 2.35
CA ALA A 92 31.99 12.41 1.54
C ALA A 92 33.30 12.27 0.74
N ALA A 93 34.30 11.57 1.30
CA ALA A 93 35.62 11.37 0.69
C ALA A 93 35.73 10.09 -0.15
N TRP A 94 34.77 9.16 -0.06
CA TRP A 94 34.84 7.85 -0.71
C TRP A 94 35.03 7.96 -2.23
N ARG A 95 35.89 7.10 -2.78
CA ARG A 95 36.18 6.97 -4.22
C ARG A 95 36.18 5.51 -4.65
N ALA A 96 35.65 5.22 -5.82
CA ALA A 96 35.55 3.85 -6.35
C ALA A 96 36.92 3.25 -6.70
N ASN A 97 37.89 4.09 -7.07
CA ASN A 97 39.25 3.66 -7.38
C ASN A 97 40.01 3.18 -6.14
N ASP A 98 39.75 3.80 -4.99
CA ASP A 98 40.41 3.46 -3.72
C ASP A 98 39.75 2.26 -3.04
N ASP A 99 38.45 2.04 -3.29
CA ASP A 99 37.67 0.93 -2.73
C ASP A 99 36.90 0.13 -3.81
N PRO A 100 37.59 -0.56 -4.75
CA PRO A 100 36.95 -1.22 -5.89
C PRO A 100 36.02 -2.37 -5.50
N LYS A 101 36.28 -2.99 -4.33
CA LYS A 101 35.48 -4.08 -3.75
C LYS A 101 34.40 -3.60 -2.77
N CYS A 102 34.26 -2.29 -2.56
CA CYS A 102 33.27 -1.69 -1.64
C CYS A 102 33.42 -2.14 -0.18
N ARG A 103 34.63 -2.41 0.30
CA ARG A 103 34.91 -2.83 1.68
C ARG A 103 34.67 -1.70 2.67
N GLU A 104 35.26 -0.54 2.39
CA GLU A 104 35.06 0.64 3.23
C GLU A 104 33.61 1.10 3.16
N LEU A 105 33.01 1.10 1.97
CA LEU A 105 31.60 1.45 1.81
C LEU A 105 30.65 0.54 2.61
N VAL A 106 30.92 -0.77 2.63
CA VAL A 106 30.17 -1.73 3.44
C VAL A 106 30.37 -1.48 4.94
N ALA A 107 31.58 -1.16 5.38
CA ALA A 107 31.84 -0.79 6.78
C ALA A 107 31.09 0.48 7.19
N LEU A 108 31.08 1.51 6.34
CA LEU A 108 30.35 2.76 6.56
C LEU A 108 28.84 2.48 6.72
N PHE A 109 28.23 1.70 5.83
CA PHE A 109 26.80 1.38 5.91
C PHE A 109 26.46 0.41 7.06
N ALA A 110 27.38 -0.47 7.45
CA ALA A 110 27.24 -1.29 8.64
C ALA A 110 27.21 -0.43 9.92
N VAL A 111 28.05 0.61 10.00
CA VAL A 111 28.01 1.57 11.12
C VAL A 111 26.70 2.35 11.12
N ALA A 112 26.22 2.83 9.96
CA ALA A 112 24.93 3.50 9.86
C ALA A 112 23.77 2.59 10.36
N GLU A 113 23.76 1.32 9.95
CA GLU A 113 22.79 0.33 10.43
C GLU A 113 22.90 0.06 11.94
N TYR A 114 24.12 -0.09 12.46
CA TYR A 114 24.36 -0.36 13.88
C TYR A 114 23.95 0.82 14.78
N CYS A 115 24.20 2.05 14.33
CA CYS A 115 23.66 3.25 14.94
C CYS A 115 22.15 3.42 14.72
N ASN A 116 21.49 2.52 13.97
CA ASN A 116 20.07 2.53 13.61
C ASN A 116 19.67 3.84 12.96
N PHE A 117 20.39 4.22 11.92
CA PHE A 117 19.98 5.35 11.08
C PHE A 117 18.63 5.05 10.44
N ARG A 118 17.60 5.75 10.92
CA ARG A 118 16.28 5.87 10.33
C ARG A 118 16.24 7.18 9.54
N GLU A 119 15.05 7.64 9.18
CA GLU A 119 14.94 8.85 8.35
C GLU A 119 15.48 10.09 9.02
N ASP A 120 15.17 10.29 10.31
CA ASP A 120 15.56 11.50 11.04
C ASP A 120 17.10 11.62 11.12
N GLU A 121 17.80 10.50 11.31
CA GLU A 121 19.26 10.49 11.37
C GLU A 121 19.92 10.74 10.00
N TRP A 122 19.38 10.15 8.93
CA TRP A 122 19.84 10.49 7.57
C TRP A 122 19.52 11.95 7.23
N SER A 123 18.42 12.51 7.71
CA SER A 123 18.07 13.91 7.48
C SER A 123 19.12 14.88 8.04
N ALA A 124 19.72 14.51 9.18
CA ALA A 124 20.76 15.27 9.89
C ALA A 124 22.18 15.06 9.32
N MET A 125 22.38 14.18 8.34
CA MET A 125 23.69 13.99 7.71
C MET A 125 24.14 15.23 6.91
N PRO A 126 25.45 15.57 6.92
CA PRO A 126 25.97 16.71 6.17
C PRO A 126 25.75 16.63 4.66
N GLU A 127 25.44 17.76 4.03
CA GLU A 127 25.28 17.91 2.58
C GLU A 127 26.55 17.58 1.77
N SER A 128 27.72 17.54 2.41
CA SER A 128 28.97 17.10 1.77
C SER A 128 28.90 15.65 1.27
N VAL A 129 28.11 14.79 1.93
CA VAL A 129 27.86 13.42 1.47
C VAL A 129 27.10 13.45 0.14
N GLY A 130 26.06 14.28 0.03
CA GLY A 130 25.27 14.46 -1.18
C GLY A 130 26.06 15.00 -2.37
N LYS A 131 27.11 15.79 -2.11
CA LYS A 131 28.00 16.34 -3.15
C LYS A 131 28.96 15.29 -3.73
N ASN A 132 29.09 14.10 -3.12
CA ASN A 132 29.89 13.02 -3.67
C ASN A 132 29.12 12.29 -4.79
N GLY A 133 29.18 12.84 -6.02
CA GLY A 133 28.51 12.26 -7.18
C GLY A 133 28.97 10.83 -7.52
N GLU A 134 30.25 10.52 -7.33
CA GLU A 134 30.81 9.19 -7.59
C GLU A 134 30.24 8.14 -6.63
N LEU A 135 30.07 8.48 -5.35
CA LEU A 135 29.35 7.64 -4.39
C LEU A 135 27.93 7.38 -4.88
N MET A 136 27.17 8.42 -5.23
CA MET A 136 25.77 8.26 -5.64
C MET A 136 25.63 7.38 -6.89
N ASP A 137 26.49 7.57 -7.89
CA ASP A 137 26.52 6.74 -9.09
C ASP A 137 26.87 5.28 -8.76
N ARG A 138 27.81 5.06 -7.82
CA ARG A 138 28.12 3.72 -7.33
C ARG A 138 26.94 3.07 -6.62
N LEU A 139 26.20 3.80 -5.80
CA LEU A 139 25.03 3.29 -5.09
C LEU A 139 23.93 2.86 -6.08
N VAL A 140 23.67 3.64 -7.11
CA VAL A 140 22.75 3.26 -8.20
C VAL A 140 23.22 1.97 -8.87
N ALA A 141 24.50 1.87 -9.23
CA ALA A 141 25.06 0.69 -9.88
C ALA A 141 25.05 -0.56 -8.98
N LEU A 142 25.23 -0.41 -7.66
CA LEU A 142 25.12 -1.50 -6.70
C LEU A 142 23.67 -1.94 -6.52
N HIS A 143 22.72 -1.00 -6.51
CA HIS A 143 21.30 -1.31 -6.35
C HIS A 143 20.78 -2.21 -7.48
N GLY A 144 21.12 -1.89 -8.72
CA GLY A 144 20.77 -2.70 -9.89
C GLY A 144 21.40 -4.10 -9.95
N ARG A 145 22.30 -4.44 -9.00
CA ARG A 145 22.87 -5.79 -8.86
C ARG A 145 22.17 -6.63 -7.80
N PHE A 146 21.27 -6.06 -7.01
CA PHE A 146 20.47 -6.86 -6.09
C PHE A 146 19.50 -7.73 -6.88
N SER A 147 19.49 -9.00 -6.52
CA SER A 147 18.51 -9.97 -6.99
C SER A 147 17.97 -10.73 -5.79
N SER A 148 16.69 -11.07 -5.86
CA SER A 148 16.04 -11.94 -4.89
C SER A 148 15.89 -13.32 -5.50
N SER A 149 16.21 -14.36 -4.74
CA SER A 149 16.02 -15.75 -5.17
C SER A 149 15.34 -16.56 -4.07
N PHE A 150 14.51 -17.50 -4.48
CA PHE A 150 13.92 -18.49 -3.59
C PHE A 150 14.82 -19.72 -3.60
N ALA A 151 15.28 -20.13 -2.43
CA ALA A 151 16.15 -21.30 -2.29
C ALA A 151 15.72 -22.13 -1.08
N ALA A 152 15.63 -23.45 -1.28
CA ALA A 152 15.48 -24.39 -0.19
C ALA A 152 16.71 -24.35 0.73
N PRO A 153 16.54 -24.55 2.05
CA PRO A 153 17.68 -24.72 2.95
C PRO A 153 18.59 -25.87 2.47
N ALA A 154 19.90 -25.67 2.57
CA ALA A 154 20.89 -26.64 2.09
C ALA A 154 20.63 -28.05 2.64
N GLY A 155 20.56 -29.03 1.74
CA GLY A 155 20.37 -30.45 2.09
C GLY A 155 18.92 -30.90 2.26
N MET A 156 17.92 -30.01 2.10
CA MET A 156 16.50 -30.39 2.12
C MET A 156 15.89 -30.39 0.72
N ARG A 157 15.05 -31.39 0.43
CA ARG A 157 14.22 -31.42 -0.78
C ARG A 157 12.97 -30.60 -0.53
N GLU A 158 12.75 -29.58 -1.34
CA GLU A 158 11.55 -28.75 -1.27
C GLU A 158 10.27 -29.60 -1.49
N PRO A 159 9.23 -29.43 -0.66
CA PRO A 159 7.91 -29.97 -0.95
C PRO A 159 7.41 -29.48 -2.31
N LEU A 160 6.73 -30.36 -3.06
CA LEU A 160 6.26 -30.06 -4.42
C LEU A 160 5.36 -28.80 -4.47
N TRP A 161 4.49 -28.62 -3.47
CA TRP A 161 3.58 -27.48 -3.40
C TRP A 161 4.31 -26.15 -3.20
N GLU A 162 5.43 -26.11 -2.45
CA GLU A 162 6.24 -24.89 -2.28
C GLU A 162 6.85 -24.48 -3.62
N ARG A 163 7.38 -25.46 -4.36
CA ARG A 163 7.94 -25.24 -5.69
C ARG A 163 6.88 -24.73 -6.66
N GLU A 164 5.70 -25.34 -6.70
CA GLU A 164 4.61 -24.90 -7.59
C GLU A 164 4.16 -23.46 -7.27
N VAL A 165 4.10 -23.09 -5.99
CA VAL A 165 3.74 -21.73 -5.55
C VAL A 165 4.82 -20.72 -5.93
N VAL A 166 6.11 -21.05 -5.76
CA VAL A 166 7.24 -20.21 -6.19
C VAL A 166 7.26 -20.06 -7.71
N ASP A 167 7.11 -21.14 -8.47
CA ASP A 167 7.10 -21.11 -9.94
C ASP A 167 5.93 -20.25 -10.46
N LYS A 168 4.75 -20.37 -9.85
CA LYS A 168 3.59 -19.52 -10.16
C LYS A 168 3.87 -18.05 -9.85
N PHE A 169 4.50 -17.76 -8.71
CA PHE A 169 4.85 -16.39 -8.32
C PHE A 169 5.88 -15.76 -9.27
N LEU A 170 6.94 -16.50 -9.60
CA LEU A 170 7.99 -16.01 -10.50
C LEU A 170 7.46 -15.75 -11.91
N ARG A 171 6.56 -16.60 -12.41
CA ARG A 171 5.87 -16.36 -13.69
C ARG A 171 5.00 -15.09 -13.61
N ALA A 172 4.24 -14.92 -12.54
CA ALA A 172 3.43 -13.73 -12.33
C ALA A 172 4.28 -12.45 -12.25
N ASP A 173 5.44 -12.50 -11.60
CA ASP A 173 6.41 -11.40 -11.58
C ASP A 173 6.93 -11.07 -12.99
N GLN A 174 7.28 -12.08 -13.80
CA GLN A 174 7.72 -11.86 -15.19
C GLN A 174 6.63 -11.25 -16.08
N GLU A 175 5.37 -11.64 -15.88
CA GLU A 175 4.23 -11.22 -16.70
C GLU A 175 3.54 -9.94 -16.20
N ASN A 176 4.00 -9.38 -15.08
CA ASN A 176 3.35 -8.26 -14.38
C ASN A 176 1.89 -8.59 -13.97
N ASP A 177 1.63 -9.85 -13.58
CA ASP A 177 0.33 -10.31 -13.08
C ASP A 177 0.16 -9.91 -11.61
N TRP A 178 -0.18 -8.64 -11.41
CA TRP A 178 -0.42 -8.04 -10.09
C TRP A 178 -1.47 -8.77 -9.26
N PRO A 179 -2.61 -9.23 -9.82
CA PRO A 179 -3.57 -10.04 -9.07
C PRO A 179 -2.94 -11.29 -8.46
N THR A 180 -2.19 -12.07 -9.25
CA THR A 180 -1.54 -13.28 -8.75
C THR A 180 -0.44 -12.96 -7.73
N ILE A 181 0.36 -11.90 -7.95
CA ILE A 181 1.35 -11.45 -6.96
C ILE A 181 0.68 -11.06 -5.64
N ALA A 182 -0.38 -10.25 -5.68
CA ALA A 182 -1.09 -9.78 -4.48
C ALA A 182 -1.73 -10.92 -3.68
N GLU A 183 -2.21 -11.97 -4.37
CA GLU A 183 -2.74 -13.18 -3.77
C GLU A 183 -1.64 -14.01 -3.08
N LEU A 184 -0.56 -14.30 -3.81
CA LEU A 184 0.50 -15.21 -3.36
C LEU A 184 1.47 -14.57 -2.36
N TRP A 185 1.62 -13.23 -2.36
CA TRP A 185 2.59 -12.54 -1.50
C TRP A 185 2.46 -12.89 -0.02
N ARG A 186 1.24 -13.17 0.45
CA ARG A 186 0.97 -13.56 1.86
C ARG A 186 1.73 -14.81 2.29
N VAL A 187 2.01 -15.71 1.35
CA VAL A 187 2.80 -16.93 1.60
C VAL A 187 4.25 -16.57 1.94
N PHE A 188 4.81 -15.53 1.32
CA PHE A 188 6.22 -15.17 1.43
C PHE A 188 6.52 -14.02 2.39
N ALA A 189 5.52 -13.18 2.71
CA ALA A 189 5.72 -11.92 3.41
C ALA A 189 6.48 -12.04 4.75
N HIS A 190 6.33 -13.17 5.45
CA HIS A 190 6.96 -13.40 6.75
C HIS A 190 8.42 -13.89 6.68
N THR A 191 8.87 -14.37 5.51
CA THR A 191 10.22 -14.91 5.32
C THR A 191 11.16 -13.92 4.63
N MET A 192 10.61 -12.82 4.08
CA MET A 192 11.36 -11.86 3.28
C MET A 192 11.75 -10.65 4.13
N HIS A 193 13.04 -10.35 4.15
CA HIS A 193 13.59 -9.20 4.85
C HIS A 193 14.49 -8.40 3.90
N ALA A 194 14.45 -7.08 4.00
CA ALA A 194 15.34 -6.22 3.25
C ALA A 194 16.78 -6.44 3.73
N ASN A 195 17.72 -6.47 2.79
CA ASN A 195 19.14 -6.48 3.12
C ASN A 195 19.50 -5.15 3.81
N SER A 196 20.17 -5.19 4.98
CA SER A 196 20.56 -3.99 5.72
C SER A 196 21.40 -3.02 4.88
N PHE A 197 22.32 -3.52 4.05
CA PHE A 197 23.09 -2.65 3.14
C PHE A 197 22.19 -1.99 2.11
N GLN A 198 21.27 -2.74 1.50
CA GLN A 198 20.32 -2.21 0.53
C GLN A 198 19.40 -1.17 1.18
N SER A 199 18.96 -1.39 2.41
CA SER A 199 18.13 -0.45 3.18
C SER A 199 18.86 0.88 3.40
N GLN A 200 20.11 0.84 3.89
CA GLN A 200 20.89 2.05 4.12
C GLN A 200 21.26 2.77 2.82
N LEU A 201 21.55 2.02 1.75
CA LEU A 201 21.76 2.56 0.41
C LEU A 201 20.54 3.36 -0.07
N ILE A 202 19.35 2.77 0.04
CA ILE A 202 18.09 3.41 -0.39
C ILE A 202 17.82 4.68 0.41
N LYS A 203 18.05 4.66 1.74
CA LYS A 203 17.89 5.83 2.60
C LYS A 203 18.89 6.95 2.24
N CYS A 204 20.14 6.60 1.94
CA CYS A 204 21.16 7.54 1.49
C CYS A 204 20.75 8.22 0.18
N LEU A 205 20.38 7.44 -0.83
CA LEU A 205 19.90 7.97 -2.12
C LEU A 205 18.65 8.84 -1.93
N ARG A 206 17.67 8.39 -1.14
CA ARG A 206 16.48 9.17 -0.81
C ARG A 206 16.84 10.56 -0.27
N ARG A 207 17.78 10.63 0.68
CA ARG A 207 18.12 11.88 1.36
C ARG A 207 18.83 12.87 0.44
N PHE A 208 19.73 12.38 -0.41
CA PHE A 208 20.68 13.25 -1.11
C PHE A 208 20.39 13.40 -2.60
N ASP A 209 19.76 12.41 -3.23
CA ASP A 209 19.51 12.42 -4.68
C ASP A 209 18.32 11.51 -5.05
N PHE A 210 17.11 12.05 -4.91
CA PHE A 210 15.89 11.32 -5.25
C PHE A 210 15.81 10.95 -6.73
N GLN A 211 16.41 11.73 -7.64
CA GLN A 211 16.42 11.40 -9.07
C GLN A 211 17.30 10.16 -9.34
N ARG A 212 18.45 10.05 -8.68
CA ARG A 212 19.24 8.81 -8.71
C ARG A 212 18.55 7.64 -8.02
N LEU A 213 17.74 7.88 -6.98
CA LEU A 213 16.87 6.85 -6.42
C LEU A 213 15.89 6.31 -7.48
N LEU A 214 15.22 7.19 -8.23
CA LEU A 214 14.34 6.79 -9.33
C LEU A 214 15.09 5.98 -10.39
N ALA A 215 16.31 6.40 -10.75
CA ALA A 215 17.16 5.67 -11.69
C ALA A 215 17.56 4.28 -11.19
N ALA A 216 17.81 4.12 -9.88
CA ALA A 216 18.08 2.83 -9.27
C ALA A 216 16.88 1.88 -9.44
N PHE A 217 15.67 2.36 -9.10
CA PHE A 217 14.44 1.58 -9.28
C PHE A 217 14.08 1.31 -10.75
N ALA A 218 14.50 2.16 -11.69
CA ALA A 218 14.28 1.93 -13.12
C ALA A 218 14.92 0.62 -13.60
N SER A 219 16.03 0.21 -12.99
CA SER A 219 16.76 -1.02 -13.36
C SER A 219 16.25 -2.31 -12.70
N VAL A 220 15.29 -2.23 -11.78
CA VAL A 220 14.82 -3.40 -11.03
C VAL A 220 13.93 -4.29 -11.89
N ASP A 221 14.28 -5.57 -11.97
CA ASP A 221 13.61 -6.56 -12.80
C ASP A 221 12.68 -7.51 -12.02
N SER A 222 12.66 -7.45 -10.69
CA SER A 222 11.82 -8.29 -9.84
C SER A 222 10.97 -7.49 -8.86
N PHE A 223 9.70 -7.88 -8.72
CA PHE A 223 8.80 -7.36 -7.71
C PHE A 223 9.37 -7.52 -6.29
N VAL A 224 10.02 -8.63 -5.95
CA VAL A 224 10.54 -8.86 -4.58
C VAL A 224 11.62 -7.86 -4.24
N THR A 225 12.58 -7.66 -5.15
CA THR A 225 13.65 -6.68 -4.97
C THR A 225 13.10 -5.25 -4.90
N ALA A 226 12.11 -4.93 -5.75
CA ALA A 226 11.42 -3.63 -5.70
C ALA A 226 10.69 -3.42 -4.37
N PHE A 227 9.94 -4.42 -3.89
CA PHE A 227 9.18 -4.36 -2.64
C PHE A 227 10.10 -4.18 -1.44
N LEU A 228 11.15 -5.00 -1.33
CA LEU A 228 12.11 -4.92 -0.23
C LEU A 228 12.86 -3.59 -0.25
N SER A 229 13.25 -3.08 -1.43
CA SER A 229 13.88 -1.76 -1.55
C SER A 229 12.93 -0.64 -1.11
N ALA A 230 11.68 -0.64 -1.62
CA ALA A 230 10.69 0.36 -1.26
C ALA A 230 10.33 0.30 0.23
N SER A 231 10.39 -0.88 0.85
CA SER A 231 10.12 -1.04 2.28
C SER A 231 11.11 -0.30 3.21
N ALA A 232 12.28 0.10 2.71
CA ALA A 232 13.25 0.91 3.44
C ALA A 232 12.88 2.40 3.54
N LEU A 233 11.97 2.87 2.69
CA LEU A 233 11.49 4.26 2.61
C LEU A 233 10.28 4.49 3.54
N THR A 234 10.00 5.74 3.92
CA THR A 234 8.69 6.09 4.52
C THR A 234 7.54 5.96 3.54
N ARG A 235 6.32 5.97 4.07
CA ARG A 235 5.08 5.92 3.28
C ARG A 235 5.02 7.04 2.24
N ARG A 236 5.38 8.28 2.60
CA ARG A 236 5.36 9.41 1.67
C ARG A 236 6.36 9.22 0.54
N ASP A 237 7.58 8.79 0.84
CA ASP A 237 8.58 8.54 -0.20
C ASP A 237 8.24 7.35 -1.10
N ARG A 238 7.60 6.30 -0.56
CA ARG A 238 7.10 5.19 -1.40
C ARG A 238 6.03 5.69 -2.38
N LEU A 239 5.12 6.55 -1.91
CA LEU A 239 4.07 7.10 -2.76
C LEU A 239 4.63 8.13 -3.77
N GLY A 240 5.64 8.91 -3.38
CA GLY A 240 6.40 9.76 -4.30
C GLY A 240 7.13 8.94 -5.37
N LEU A 241 7.83 7.87 -4.94
CA LEU A 241 8.48 6.92 -5.84
C LEU A 241 7.47 6.31 -6.83
N SER A 242 6.29 5.91 -6.38
CA SER A 242 5.28 5.34 -7.27
C SER A 242 4.71 6.36 -8.26
N ALA A 243 4.57 7.62 -7.86
CA ALA A 243 4.09 8.67 -8.74
C ALA A 243 5.12 9.03 -9.83
N GLU A 244 6.42 8.99 -9.52
CA GLU A 244 7.47 9.47 -10.44
C GLU A 244 8.21 8.36 -11.21
N THR A 245 8.21 7.11 -10.73
CA THR A 245 8.94 6.03 -11.40
C THR A 245 8.32 5.65 -12.75
N SER A 246 9.19 5.33 -13.72
CA SER A 246 8.79 4.75 -15.01
C SER A 246 8.65 3.22 -14.97
N ASN A 247 9.11 2.56 -13.89
CA ASN A 247 9.09 1.11 -13.77
C ASN A 247 7.80 0.62 -13.09
N ALA A 248 6.97 -0.13 -13.83
CA ALA A 248 5.69 -0.64 -13.34
C ALA A 248 5.83 -1.57 -12.11
N LYS A 249 6.89 -2.39 -12.03
CA LYS A 249 7.17 -3.25 -10.87
C LYS A 249 7.49 -2.41 -9.63
N ALA A 250 8.36 -1.41 -9.80
CA ALA A 250 8.69 -0.47 -8.72
C ALA A 250 7.44 0.28 -8.24
N ARG A 251 6.62 0.76 -9.18
CA ARG A 251 5.37 1.47 -8.90
C ARG A 251 4.40 0.62 -8.09
N PHE A 252 4.09 -0.58 -8.58
CA PHE A 252 3.16 -1.48 -7.91
C PHE A 252 3.71 -1.92 -6.55
N ALA A 253 4.99 -2.29 -6.47
CA ALA A 253 5.62 -2.70 -5.21
C ALA A 253 5.61 -1.59 -4.14
N ALA A 254 5.88 -0.35 -4.54
CA ALA A 254 5.86 0.80 -3.62
C ALA A 254 4.45 1.03 -3.04
N VAL A 255 3.41 1.10 -3.89
CA VAL A 255 2.01 1.21 -3.42
C VAL A 255 1.60 0.00 -2.60
N PHE A 256 1.87 -1.20 -3.10
CA PHE A 256 1.46 -2.43 -2.44
C PHE A 256 2.12 -2.57 -1.06
N SER A 257 3.37 -2.15 -0.89
CA SER A 257 4.03 -2.12 0.42
C SER A 257 3.39 -1.13 1.41
N VAL A 258 2.83 -0.01 0.92
CA VAL A 258 2.07 0.93 1.77
C VAL A 258 0.74 0.32 2.18
N LEU A 259 0.06 -0.41 1.28
CA LEU A 259 -1.27 -0.96 1.55
C LEU A 259 -1.23 -2.27 2.34
N HIS A 260 -0.23 -3.13 2.08
CA HIS A 260 -0.11 -4.46 2.66
C HIS A 260 0.43 -4.47 4.09
N SER A 261 1.35 -3.57 4.44
CA SER A 261 2.01 -3.54 5.75
C SER A 261 1.15 -2.96 6.87
N ARG A 262 -0.14 -2.70 6.64
CA ARG A 262 -0.99 -1.91 7.56
C ARG A 262 -2.06 -2.74 8.27
N SER A 263 -2.36 -2.32 9.49
CA SER A 263 -3.66 -2.60 10.10
C SER A 263 -4.75 -1.90 9.28
N ARG A 264 -5.88 -2.59 9.08
CA ARG A 264 -7.03 -2.05 8.33
C ARG A 264 -7.61 -0.76 8.93
N ALA A 265 -7.33 -0.49 10.19
CA ALA A 265 -7.81 0.69 10.91
C ALA A 265 -7.02 1.98 10.60
N GLU A 266 -5.83 1.88 10.04
CA GLU A 266 -5.01 3.07 9.79
C GLU A 266 -5.40 3.77 8.48
N THR A 267 -5.57 5.09 8.53
CA THR A 267 -5.91 5.95 7.39
C THR A 267 -4.68 6.65 6.82
N LEU A 268 -4.69 6.95 5.51
CA LEU A 268 -3.65 7.81 4.90
C LEU A 268 -3.99 9.27 5.18
N ASP A 269 -2.97 10.08 5.45
CA ASP A 269 -3.14 11.53 5.59
C ASP A 269 -3.40 12.23 4.24
N GLU A 270 -3.68 13.53 4.25
CA GLU A 270 -4.03 14.28 3.02
C GLU A 270 -2.92 14.27 1.96
N VAL A 271 -1.66 14.36 2.39
CA VAL A 271 -0.49 14.35 1.48
C VAL A 271 -0.33 12.96 0.86
N GLU A 272 -0.41 11.92 1.68
CA GLU A 272 -0.37 10.53 1.23
C GLU A 272 -1.53 10.21 0.28
N GLN A 273 -2.75 10.69 0.56
CA GLN A 273 -3.89 10.55 -0.34
C GLN A 273 -3.67 11.28 -1.68
N SER A 274 -2.99 12.43 -1.68
CA SER A 274 -2.66 13.16 -2.92
C SER A 274 -1.66 12.39 -3.76
N LEU A 275 -0.53 11.96 -3.17
CA LEU A 275 0.50 11.20 -3.89
C LEU A 275 -0.02 9.88 -4.45
N LEU A 276 -0.93 9.21 -3.71
CA LEU A 276 -1.56 8.00 -4.20
C LEU A 276 -2.55 8.28 -5.35
N ALA A 277 -3.26 9.41 -5.33
CA ALA A 277 -4.13 9.83 -6.43
C ALA A 277 -3.32 10.17 -7.70
N ASP A 278 -2.16 10.81 -7.53
CA ASP A 278 -1.22 11.08 -8.62
C ASP A 278 -0.71 9.76 -9.23
N THR A 279 -0.35 8.79 -8.38
CA THR A 279 0.04 7.45 -8.83
C THR A 279 -1.07 6.77 -9.63
N PHE A 280 -2.32 6.78 -9.14
CA PHE A 280 -3.44 6.22 -9.89
C PHE A 280 -3.69 6.94 -11.21
N SER A 281 -3.44 8.25 -11.27
CA SER A 281 -3.56 9.02 -12.51
C SER A 281 -2.51 8.61 -13.55
N VAL A 282 -1.28 8.35 -13.10
CA VAL A 282 -0.20 7.78 -13.95
C VAL A 282 -0.59 6.39 -14.46
N VAL A 283 -1.06 5.51 -13.57
CA VAL A 283 -1.48 4.14 -13.94
C VAL A 283 -2.67 4.18 -14.91
N ALA A 284 -3.63 5.08 -14.71
CA ALA A 284 -4.80 5.23 -15.58
C ALA A 284 -4.46 5.65 -17.02
N ALA A 285 -3.26 6.20 -17.25
CA ALA A 285 -2.79 6.53 -18.60
C ALA A 285 -2.50 5.27 -19.45
N ASP A 286 -2.15 4.14 -18.82
CA ASP A 286 -1.96 2.85 -19.48
C ASP A 286 -3.18 1.93 -19.23
N GLU A 287 -3.74 1.39 -20.31
CA GLU A 287 -4.92 0.52 -20.23
C GLU A 287 -4.69 -0.77 -19.49
N ARG A 288 -3.63 -1.47 -19.88
CA ARG A 288 -3.31 -2.78 -19.35
C ARG A 288 -2.87 -2.66 -17.89
N GLU A 289 -2.10 -1.61 -17.57
CA GLU A 289 -1.67 -1.38 -16.20
C GLU A 289 -2.88 -1.05 -15.30
N TRP A 290 -3.79 -0.18 -15.76
CA TRP A 290 -5.02 0.10 -15.02
C TRP A 290 -5.88 -1.14 -14.78
N GLU A 291 -6.12 -1.96 -15.80
CA GLU A 291 -6.91 -3.18 -15.69
C GLU A 291 -6.33 -4.16 -14.66
N THR A 292 -5.03 -4.42 -14.73
CA THR A 292 -4.34 -5.33 -13.81
C THR A 292 -4.30 -4.77 -12.38
N TRP A 293 -4.14 -3.47 -12.20
CA TRP A 293 -4.23 -2.81 -10.89
C TRP A 293 -5.63 -2.91 -10.29
N MET A 294 -6.68 -2.66 -11.07
CA MET A 294 -8.06 -2.77 -10.60
C MET A 294 -8.39 -4.22 -10.22
N ALA A 295 -7.94 -5.20 -11.00
CA ALA A 295 -8.10 -6.61 -10.66
C ALA A 295 -7.35 -7.02 -9.38
N ALA A 296 -6.19 -6.42 -9.09
CA ALA A 296 -5.40 -6.73 -7.90
C ALA A 296 -5.92 -6.04 -6.63
N LEU A 297 -6.23 -4.75 -6.73
CA LEU A 297 -6.49 -3.88 -5.58
C LEU A 297 -7.97 -3.59 -5.38
N ASN A 298 -8.78 -3.52 -6.44
CA ASN A 298 -10.19 -3.10 -6.32
C ASN A 298 -11.19 -4.26 -6.33
N ARG A 299 -10.76 -5.49 -6.65
CA ARG A 299 -11.64 -6.67 -6.65
C ARG A 299 -12.36 -6.91 -5.33
N PHE A 300 -11.65 -6.68 -4.22
CA PHE A 300 -12.20 -6.75 -2.87
C PHE A 300 -11.86 -5.47 -2.10
N PRO A 301 -12.63 -4.39 -2.26
CA PRO A 301 -12.31 -3.05 -1.73
C PRO A 301 -12.02 -3.02 -0.22
N VAL A 302 -12.68 -3.90 0.54
CA VAL A 302 -12.50 -4.09 1.99
C VAL A 302 -11.06 -4.50 2.38
N ARG A 303 -10.25 -5.01 1.44
CA ARG A 303 -8.83 -5.33 1.69
C ARG A 303 -7.98 -4.07 1.79
N TYR A 304 -8.39 -2.99 1.11
CA TYR A 304 -7.64 -1.75 0.99
C TYR A 304 -8.58 -0.53 1.13
N PRO A 305 -9.22 -0.33 2.29
CA PRO A 305 -10.16 0.78 2.47
C PRO A 305 -9.47 2.15 2.35
N SER A 306 -8.22 2.25 2.81
CA SER A 306 -7.49 3.52 2.87
C SER A 306 -7.08 4.09 1.51
N MET A 307 -7.05 3.29 0.42
CA MET A 307 -6.75 3.79 -0.93
C MET A 307 -7.97 4.38 -1.65
N GLN A 308 -9.19 4.11 -1.17
CA GLN A 308 -10.41 4.37 -1.93
C GLN A 308 -10.63 5.86 -2.18
N GLY A 309 -10.31 6.73 -1.21
CA GLY A 309 -10.37 8.18 -1.38
C GLY A 309 -9.49 8.66 -2.53
N ALA A 310 -8.22 8.27 -2.55
CA ALA A 310 -7.26 8.58 -3.62
C ALA A 310 -7.70 8.03 -4.98
N LEU A 311 -8.21 6.79 -5.01
CA LEU A 311 -8.76 6.19 -6.23
C LEU A 311 -9.93 7.00 -6.79
N GLY A 312 -10.85 7.45 -5.93
CA GLY A 312 -11.96 8.33 -6.29
C GLY A 312 -11.51 9.66 -6.90
N LYS A 313 -10.47 10.28 -6.32
CA LYS A 313 -9.88 11.50 -6.86
C LYS A 313 -9.31 11.30 -8.27
N ALA A 314 -8.56 10.22 -8.49
CA ALA A 314 -7.99 9.90 -9.80
C ALA A 314 -9.08 9.56 -10.84
N LEU A 315 -10.15 8.87 -10.42
CA LEU A 315 -11.29 8.58 -11.30
C LEU A 315 -11.95 9.86 -11.83
N ALA A 316 -11.90 10.96 -11.09
CA ALA A 316 -12.55 12.20 -11.50
C ALA A 316 -11.92 12.79 -12.78
N SER A 317 -10.63 12.56 -13.03
CA SER A 317 -9.89 13.08 -14.19
C SER A 317 -9.52 12.03 -15.24
N CYS A 318 -9.66 10.73 -14.95
CA CYS A 318 -9.24 9.66 -15.87
C CYS A 318 -10.10 9.56 -17.16
N PRO A 319 -9.60 8.92 -18.24
CA PRO A 319 -10.40 8.62 -19.43
C PRO A 319 -11.67 7.82 -19.12
N ASN A 320 -12.76 8.06 -19.85
CA ASN A 320 -14.06 7.41 -19.58
C ASN A 320 -14.01 5.88 -19.57
N GLY A 321 -13.18 5.26 -20.41
CA GLY A 321 -12.99 3.80 -20.42
C GLY A 321 -12.54 3.23 -19.07
N ARG A 322 -11.76 4.00 -18.30
CA ARG A 322 -11.26 3.61 -16.97
C ARG A 322 -12.36 3.52 -15.92
N LEU A 323 -13.42 4.33 -16.05
CA LEU A 323 -14.59 4.27 -15.17
C LEU A 323 -15.27 2.91 -15.30
N ARG A 324 -15.42 2.40 -16.53
CA ARG A 324 -15.99 1.07 -16.77
C ARG A 324 -15.10 -0.02 -16.17
N THR A 325 -13.79 0.01 -16.41
CA THR A 325 -12.86 -0.94 -15.78
C THR A 325 -12.93 -0.92 -14.25
N TYR A 326 -13.04 0.26 -13.64
CA TYR A 326 -13.19 0.39 -12.18
C TYR A 326 -14.47 -0.29 -11.70
N VAL A 327 -15.63 0.07 -12.28
CA VAL A 327 -16.92 -0.55 -11.96
C VAL A 327 -16.84 -2.06 -12.17
N ASP A 328 -16.19 -2.49 -13.25
CA ASP A 328 -16.15 -3.90 -13.63
C ASP A 328 -15.23 -4.77 -12.79
N SER A 329 -14.28 -4.15 -12.10
CA SER A 329 -13.35 -4.87 -11.23
C SER A 329 -13.96 -5.28 -9.89
N VAL A 330 -14.98 -4.58 -9.38
CA VAL A 330 -15.56 -4.83 -8.05
C VAL A 330 -16.31 -6.15 -8.04
N HIS A 331 -15.91 -7.11 -7.20
CA HIS A 331 -16.65 -8.35 -7.03
C HIS A 331 -17.88 -8.10 -6.16
N LEU A 332 -19.08 -8.25 -6.76
CA LEU A 332 -20.34 -8.09 -6.07
C LEU A 332 -20.75 -9.40 -5.38
N PHE A 333 -21.02 -9.32 -4.08
CA PHE A 333 -21.49 -10.46 -3.30
C PHE A 333 -22.73 -10.06 -2.49
N PRO A 334 -23.76 -10.93 -2.43
CA PRO A 334 -24.92 -10.68 -1.59
C PRO A 334 -24.53 -10.94 -0.13
N ASN A 335 -24.75 -9.94 0.74
CA ASN A 335 -24.40 -9.86 2.17
C ASN A 335 -23.10 -9.08 2.45
N VAL A 336 -23.26 -7.91 3.08
CA VAL A 336 -22.24 -6.86 3.16
C VAL A 336 -21.27 -7.10 4.29
N ALA A 337 -20.02 -7.39 3.95
CA ALA A 337 -18.89 -7.26 4.86
C ALA A 337 -17.93 -6.18 4.32
N GLY A 338 -18.20 -4.91 4.65
CA GLY A 338 -17.24 -3.79 4.55
C GLY A 338 -16.91 -3.20 3.16
N GLY A 339 -17.30 -3.84 2.05
CA GLY A 339 -17.03 -3.33 0.69
C GLY A 339 -17.75 -2.01 0.39
N ARG A 340 -19.01 -1.91 0.82
CA ARG A 340 -19.90 -0.76 0.60
C ARG A 340 -19.37 0.58 1.11
N GLU A 341 -18.82 0.63 2.31
CA GLU A 341 -18.22 1.85 2.85
C GLU A 341 -16.97 2.27 2.07
N SER A 342 -16.17 1.28 1.68
CA SER A 342 -14.95 1.47 0.90
C SER A 342 -15.29 2.05 -0.49
N ILE A 343 -16.24 1.46 -1.20
CA ILE A 343 -16.71 1.97 -2.50
C ILE A 343 -17.42 3.32 -2.34
N GLY A 344 -18.24 3.50 -1.30
CA GLY A 344 -18.88 4.77 -1.01
C GLY A 344 -17.89 5.91 -0.80
N ALA A 345 -16.78 5.67 -0.09
CA ALA A 345 -15.71 6.65 0.09
C ALA A 345 -15.05 7.03 -1.23
N CYS A 346 -14.78 6.06 -2.11
CA CYS A 346 -14.25 6.31 -3.45
C CYS A 346 -15.21 7.16 -4.28
N LEU A 347 -16.47 6.75 -4.37
CA LEU A 347 -17.48 7.41 -5.18
C LEU A 347 -17.83 8.81 -4.66
N HIS A 348 -17.76 9.02 -3.35
CA HIS A 348 -17.90 10.35 -2.77
C HIS A 348 -16.75 11.27 -3.18
N ALA A 349 -15.50 10.82 -3.03
CA ALA A 349 -14.32 11.60 -3.46
C ALA A 349 -14.35 11.91 -4.96
N PHE A 350 -14.79 10.94 -5.78
CA PHE A 350 -15.06 11.14 -7.20
C PHE A 350 -16.12 12.22 -7.45
N ALA A 351 -17.27 12.13 -6.77
CA ALA A 351 -18.39 13.04 -6.99
C ALA A 351 -18.08 14.50 -6.65
N VAL A 352 -17.23 14.73 -5.64
CA VAL A 352 -16.79 16.09 -5.25
C VAL A 352 -15.99 16.78 -6.37
N LEU A 353 -15.24 16.01 -7.16
CA LEU A 353 -14.31 16.56 -8.17
C LEU A 353 -14.82 16.42 -9.61
N ALA A 354 -15.68 15.44 -9.89
CA ALA A 354 -16.15 15.15 -11.24
C ALA A 354 -17.24 16.13 -11.71
N SER A 355 -17.22 16.44 -13.02
CA SER A 355 -18.30 17.19 -13.66
C SER A 355 -19.63 16.44 -13.61
N PRO A 356 -20.79 17.13 -13.69
CA PRO A 356 -22.10 16.48 -13.70
C PRO A 356 -22.23 15.38 -14.77
N GLU A 357 -21.71 15.59 -15.97
CA GLU A 357 -21.74 14.63 -17.08
C GLU A 357 -20.96 13.36 -16.74
N ARG A 358 -19.77 13.52 -16.15
CA ARG A 358 -18.93 12.39 -15.72
C ARG A 358 -19.56 11.63 -14.56
N ARG A 359 -20.20 12.33 -13.62
CA ARG A 359 -20.95 11.68 -12.54
C ARG A 359 -22.08 10.82 -13.09
N ARG A 360 -22.92 11.38 -13.97
CA ARG A 360 -23.99 10.62 -14.63
C ARG A 360 -23.47 9.39 -15.37
N LEU A 361 -22.33 9.50 -16.06
CA LEU A 361 -21.71 8.36 -16.71
C LEU A 361 -21.32 7.26 -15.70
N MET A 362 -20.61 7.61 -14.62
CA MET A 362 -20.23 6.65 -13.57
C MET A 362 -21.47 5.98 -12.94
N TRP A 363 -22.49 6.76 -12.60
CA TRP A 363 -23.74 6.26 -12.03
C TRP A 363 -24.46 5.31 -12.97
N THR A 364 -24.49 5.63 -14.26
CA THR A 364 -25.09 4.78 -15.29
C THR A 364 -24.34 3.45 -15.42
N LEU A 365 -23.01 3.48 -15.46
CA LEU A 365 -22.18 2.27 -15.51
C LEU A 365 -22.38 1.38 -14.29
N ALA A 366 -22.39 1.97 -13.09
CA ALA A 366 -22.64 1.23 -11.86
C ALA A 366 -24.06 0.64 -11.83
N PHE A 367 -25.06 1.38 -12.31
CA PHE A 367 -26.44 0.91 -12.44
C PHE A 367 -26.55 -0.27 -13.40
N GLU A 368 -25.99 -0.17 -14.61
CA GLU A 368 -25.95 -1.26 -15.59
C GLU A 368 -25.38 -2.55 -14.98
N ARG A 369 -24.21 -2.43 -14.33
CA ARG A 369 -23.57 -3.58 -13.67
C ARG A 369 -24.43 -4.14 -12.53
N TRP A 370 -24.90 -3.29 -11.63
CA TRP A 370 -25.73 -3.68 -10.49
C TRP A 370 -27.03 -4.37 -10.91
N SER A 371 -27.72 -3.82 -11.92
CA SER A 371 -28.95 -4.41 -12.47
C SER A 371 -28.68 -5.74 -13.17
N SER A 372 -27.57 -5.87 -13.90
CA SER A 372 -27.20 -7.14 -14.56
C SER A 372 -26.84 -8.25 -13.56
N TRP A 373 -26.17 -7.88 -12.45
CA TRP A 373 -25.83 -8.81 -11.38
C TRP A 373 -27.07 -9.37 -10.69
N ASN A 374 -28.09 -8.53 -10.49
CA ASN A 374 -29.39 -8.90 -9.91
C ASN A 374 -29.23 -9.79 -8.64
N PHE A 375 -28.34 -9.38 -7.74
CA PHE A 375 -28.02 -10.09 -6.50
C PHE A 375 -27.53 -11.54 -6.65
N GLY A 376 -26.91 -11.88 -7.79
CA GLY A 376 -26.32 -13.20 -8.02
C GLY A 376 -27.34 -14.30 -8.32
N MET A 377 -28.58 -13.94 -8.72
CA MET A 377 -29.62 -14.92 -9.01
C MET A 377 -29.23 -15.92 -10.11
N ALA A 378 -28.46 -15.48 -11.11
CA ALA A 378 -27.95 -16.36 -12.16
C ALA A 378 -26.91 -17.38 -11.65
N GLU A 379 -26.30 -17.11 -10.49
CA GLU A 379 -25.29 -17.96 -9.84
C GLU A 379 -25.92 -18.92 -8.81
N GLY A 380 -27.25 -18.95 -8.69
CA GLY A 380 -27.98 -19.84 -7.79
C GLY A 380 -27.92 -19.42 -6.31
N VAL A 381 -27.67 -18.13 -6.03
CA VAL A 381 -27.68 -17.60 -4.67
C VAL A 381 -29.10 -17.57 -4.11
N HIS A 382 -29.29 -18.10 -2.90
CA HIS A 382 -30.51 -17.93 -2.12
C HIS A 382 -30.41 -16.72 -1.17
N MET A 383 -31.44 -15.87 -1.15
CA MET A 383 -31.49 -14.66 -0.32
C MET A 383 -32.51 -14.79 0.81
N PHE A 384 -32.05 -15.14 2.01
CA PHE A 384 -32.92 -15.28 3.18
C PHE A 384 -33.15 -13.97 3.96
N GLN A 385 -32.47 -12.89 3.57
CA GLN A 385 -32.64 -11.55 4.14
C GLN A 385 -32.48 -10.47 3.07
N ILE A 386 -32.99 -9.27 3.36
CA ILE A 386 -32.72 -8.07 2.56
C ILE A 386 -31.21 -7.82 2.58
N SER A 387 -30.65 -7.59 1.40
CA SER A 387 -29.23 -7.32 1.21
C SER A 387 -29.00 -5.91 0.72
N LEU A 388 -27.84 -5.36 1.04
CA LEU A 388 -27.35 -4.10 0.50
C LEU A 388 -26.25 -4.40 -0.53
N SER A 389 -25.96 -3.44 -1.40
CA SER A 389 -24.92 -3.58 -2.42
C SER A 389 -23.72 -2.68 -2.14
N ASP A 390 -22.54 -3.10 -2.58
CA ASP A 390 -21.35 -2.25 -2.60
C ASP A 390 -21.56 -0.97 -3.44
N PHE A 391 -22.47 -1.01 -4.43
CA PHE A 391 -22.80 0.13 -5.27
C PHE A 391 -23.95 1.00 -4.77
N ASP A 392 -24.51 0.79 -3.58
CA ASP A 392 -25.66 1.56 -3.09
C ASP A 392 -25.48 3.08 -3.22
N TYR A 393 -24.27 3.60 -2.92
CA TYR A 393 -23.94 5.02 -3.11
C TYR A 393 -24.20 5.49 -4.55
N ALA A 394 -23.72 4.71 -5.53
CA ALA A 394 -23.88 5.01 -6.95
C ALA A 394 -25.33 4.87 -7.40
N ILE A 395 -26.07 3.88 -6.90
CA ILE A 395 -27.47 3.66 -7.31
C ILE A 395 -28.37 4.77 -6.77
N VAL A 396 -28.12 5.23 -5.54
CA VAL A 396 -28.81 6.40 -4.97
C VAL A 396 -28.49 7.65 -5.78
N ALA A 397 -27.21 7.86 -6.12
CA ALA A 397 -26.81 9.00 -6.95
C ALA A 397 -27.38 8.92 -8.38
N TYR A 398 -27.50 7.73 -8.96
CA TYR A 398 -28.20 7.50 -10.24
C TYR A 398 -29.66 7.95 -10.16
N CYS A 399 -30.37 7.56 -9.10
CA CYS A 399 -31.78 7.94 -8.89
C CYS A 399 -31.99 9.45 -8.69
N LEU A 400 -30.96 10.17 -8.24
CA LEU A 400 -31.00 11.61 -8.00
C LEU A 400 -30.54 12.44 -9.20
N GLU A 401 -29.52 11.99 -9.91
CA GLU A 401 -28.85 12.77 -10.97
C GLU A 401 -29.18 12.32 -12.40
N CYS A 402 -29.66 11.09 -12.58
CA CYS A 402 -29.93 10.48 -13.89
C CYS A 402 -31.43 10.25 -14.15
N LEU A 403 -32.25 10.15 -13.10
CA LEU A 403 -33.70 10.03 -13.21
C LEU A 403 -34.38 11.33 -12.77
N ASP A 404 -35.44 11.71 -13.48
CA ASP A 404 -36.37 12.70 -12.96
C ASP A 404 -37.28 12.09 -11.87
N GLU A 405 -38.03 12.96 -11.18
CA GLU A 405 -38.90 12.55 -10.09
C GLU A 405 -40.03 11.60 -10.55
N GLU A 406 -40.55 11.80 -11.77
CA GLU A 406 -41.62 10.97 -12.31
C GLU A 406 -41.12 9.55 -12.62
N ALA A 407 -39.98 9.43 -13.29
CA ALA A 407 -39.31 8.18 -13.59
C ALA A 407 -38.95 7.41 -12.30
N ARG A 408 -38.44 8.11 -11.28
CA ARG A 408 -38.12 7.50 -9.99
C ARG A 408 -39.38 6.95 -9.30
N ARG A 409 -40.46 7.74 -9.22
CA ARG A 409 -41.74 7.29 -8.64
C ARG A 409 -42.35 6.12 -9.41
N LYS A 410 -42.30 6.16 -10.75
CA LYS A 410 -42.77 5.06 -11.60
C LYS A 410 -42.02 3.76 -11.32
N GLN A 411 -40.70 3.83 -11.17
CA GLN A 411 -39.88 2.66 -10.86
C GLN A 411 -40.17 2.09 -9.47
N GLN A 412 -40.31 2.96 -8.46
CA GLN A 412 -40.73 2.53 -7.11
C GLN A 412 -42.11 1.87 -7.11
N GLN A 413 -43.08 2.43 -7.84
CA GLN A 413 -44.41 1.87 -7.95
C GLN A 413 -44.39 0.51 -8.65
N ALA A 414 -43.60 0.36 -9.72
CA ALA A 414 -43.41 -0.92 -10.39
C ALA A 414 -42.84 -1.99 -9.44
N LEU A 415 -41.78 -1.65 -8.69
CA LEU A 415 -41.18 -2.54 -7.70
C LEU A 415 -42.18 -2.91 -6.59
N PHE A 416 -42.95 -1.95 -6.08
CA PHE A 416 -43.97 -2.21 -5.07
C PHE A 416 -45.03 -3.19 -5.58
N LEU A 417 -45.52 -3.01 -6.81
CA LEU A 417 -46.46 -3.94 -7.44
C LEU A 417 -45.85 -5.32 -7.64
N GLU A 418 -44.57 -5.41 -8.03
CA GLU A 418 -43.86 -6.69 -8.15
C GLU A 418 -43.74 -7.42 -6.82
N ILE A 419 -43.48 -6.68 -5.72
CA ILE A 419 -43.38 -7.22 -4.35
C ILE A 419 -44.73 -7.76 -3.91
N CYS A 420 -45.81 -6.97 -4.02
CA CYS A 420 -47.16 -7.45 -3.70
C CYS A 420 -47.59 -8.63 -4.59
N GLY A 421 -47.15 -8.64 -5.85
CA GLY A 421 -47.41 -9.71 -6.79
C GLY A 421 -46.59 -10.98 -6.52
N ALA A 422 -45.48 -10.91 -5.78
CA ALA A 422 -44.58 -12.04 -5.55
C ALA A 422 -45.26 -13.21 -4.81
N GLU A 423 -46.19 -12.90 -3.90
CA GLU A 423 -47.00 -13.89 -3.17
C GLU A 423 -47.93 -14.69 -4.08
N ASN A 424 -48.35 -14.09 -5.20
CA ASN A 424 -49.29 -14.68 -6.15
C ASN A 424 -48.59 -15.50 -7.26
N ARG A 425 -47.26 -15.59 -7.26
CA ARG A 425 -46.50 -16.38 -8.24
C ARG A 425 -46.32 -17.82 -7.76
N TRP A 426 -46.24 -18.77 -8.69
CA TRP A 426 -45.95 -20.16 -8.34
C TRP A 426 -44.45 -20.34 -8.10
N HIS A 427 -44.07 -20.69 -6.88
CA HIS A 427 -42.69 -20.93 -6.49
C HIS A 427 -42.41 -22.44 -6.35
N ARG A 428 -41.17 -22.87 -6.62
CA ARG A 428 -40.80 -24.29 -6.46
C ARG A 428 -40.66 -24.67 -4.99
N SER A 429 -40.30 -23.71 -4.14
CA SER A 429 -40.15 -23.88 -2.70
C SER A 429 -40.41 -22.58 -1.93
N LEU A 430 -40.54 -22.68 -0.60
CA LEU A 430 -40.59 -21.52 0.29
C LEU A 430 -39.30 -20.67 0.19
N SER A 431 -38.15 -21.32 0.04
CA SER A 431 -36.86 -20.63 -0.11
C SER A 431 -36.80 -19.79 -1.38
N ASP A 432 -37.40 -20.25 -2.48
CA ASP A 432 -37.47 -19.48 -3.73
C ASP A 432 -38.38 -18.25 -3.58
N TYR A 433 -39.51 -18.40 -2.90
CA TYR A 433 -40.39 -17.27 -2.56
C TYR A 433 -39.65 -16.23 -1.70
N VAL A 434 -39.02 -16.67 -0.61
CA VAL A 434 -38.27 -15.79 0.30
C VAL A 434 -37.13 -15.09 -0.44
N THR A 435 -36.42 -15.82 -1.31
CA THR A 435 -35.36 -15.26 -2.15
C THR A 435 -35.87 -14.17 -3.08
N GLU A 436 -36.94 -14.42 -3.83
CA GLU A 436 -37.52 -13.43 -4.74
C GLU A 436 -38.04 -12.20 -4.00
N ARG A 437 -38.74 -12.39 -2.87
CA ARG A 437 -39.24 -11.29 -2.05
C ARG A 437 -38.09 -10.43 -1.52
N ASN A 438 -37.07 -11.04 -0.93
CA ASN A 438 -35.92 -10.31 -0.39
C ASN A 438 -35.10 -9.63 -1.47
N ARG A 439 -34.95 -10.24 -2.65
CA ARG A 439 -34.31 -9.62 -3.81
C ARG A 439 -35.04 -8.34 -4.22
N LEU A 440 -36.36 -8.40 -4.41
CA LEU A 440 -37.16 -7.22 -4.78
C LEU A 440 -37.08 -6.12 -3.70
N LEU A 441 -37.15 -6.49 -2.43
CA LEU A 441 -36.95 -5.57 -1.31
C LEU A 441 -35.56 -4.93 -1.30
N SER A 442 -34.52 -5.70 -1.67
CA SER A 442 -33.13 -5.22 -1.78
C SER A 442 -32.98 -4.24 -2.94
N VAL A 443 -33.60 -4.52 -4.09
CA VAL A 443 -33.66 -3.61 -5.25
C VAL A 443 -34.38 -2.31 -4.91
N MET A 444 -35.39 -2.35 -4.04
CA MET A 444 -36.13 -1.16 -3.62
C MET A 444 -35.33 -0.22 -2.68
N GLN A 445 -34.35 -0.74 -1.93
CA GLN A 445 -33.62 0.05 -0.92
C GLN A 445 -33.01 1.35 -1.46
N PRO A 446 -32.24 1.35 -2.57
CA PRO A 446 -31.62 2.56 -3.08
C PRO A 446 -32.64 3.60 -3.58
N TYR A 447 -33.76 3.15 -4.17
CA TYR A 447 -34.82 4.05 -4.62
C TYR A 447 -35.52 4.73 -3.45
N ALA A 448 -35.82 3.99 -2.39
CA ALA A 448 -36.43 4.54 -1.18
C ALA A 448 -35.46 5.51 -0.47
N HIS A 449 -34.17 5.18 -0.43
CA HIS A 449 -33.14 6.04 0.14
C HIS A 449 -32.96 7.34 -0.64
N ALA A 450 -33.04 7.30 -1.97
CA ALA A 450 -32.96 8.51 -2.80
C ALA A 450 -34.03 9.56 -2.42
N ASP A 451 -35.25 9.17 -2.12
CA ASP A 451 -36.28 10.12 -1.66
C ASP A 451 -35.96 10.71 -0.28
N ASN A 452 -35.31 9.94 0.59
CA ASN A 452 -34.86 10.43 1.89
C ASN A 452 -33.70 11.43 1.74
N VAL A 453 -32.74 11.15 0.87
CA VAL A 453 -31.66 12.09 0.51
C VAL A 453 -32.24 13.37 -0.07
N ALA A 454 -33.18 13.28 -1.02
CA ALA A 454 -33.79 14.44 -1.67
C ALA A 454 -34.55 15.35 -0.68
N LYS A 455 -35.19 14.77 0.34
CA LYS A 455 -35.97 15.52 1.34
C LYS A 455 -35.14 16.06 2.50
N ASN A 456 -34.18 15.26 2.98
CA ASN A 456 -33.50 15.50 4.25
C ASN A 456 -32.01 15.84 4.09
N GLY A 457 -31.45 15.80 2.87
CA GLY A 457 -30.05 16.14 2.60
C GLY A 457 -29.03 15.20 3.25
N VAL A 458 -29.42 13.95 3.54
CA VAL A 458 -28.53 12.94 4.16
C VAL A 458 -27.55 12.33 3.16
N SER A 459 -26.53 11.62 3.64
CA SER A 459 -25.55 10.92 2.78
C SER A 459 -26.22 9.93 1.83
N ASN A 460 -25.64 9.74 0.63
CA ASN A 460 -26.09 8.73 -0.34
C ASN A 460 -25.93 7.28 0.15
N LEU A 461 -25.24 7.06 1.28
CA LEU A 461 -25.02 5.75 1.88
C LEU A 461 -25.88 5.62 3.15
N SER A 462 -26.90 4.75 3.13
CA SER A 462 -27.78 4.49 4.29
C SER A 462 -27.15 3.53 5.29
N THR A 463 -27.52 3.59 6.57
CA THR A 463 -27.11 2.58 7.58
C THR A 463 -28.24 1.65 8.02
N GLY A 464 -29.44 1.78 7.45
CA GLY A 464 -30.63 0.98 7.79
C GLY A 464 -31.37 0.44 6.56
N HIS A 465 -32.42 -0.35 6.82
CA HIS A 465 -33.29 -0.95 5.80
C HIS A 465 -34.67 -0.31 5.81
N TYR A 466 -35.25 -0.14 4.62
CA TYR A 466 -36.66 0.15 4.42
C TYR A 466 -37.48 -1.14 4.53
N SER A 467 -38.47 -1.13 5.42
CA SER A 467 -39.50 -2.17 5.52
C SER A 467 -40.80 -1.68 4.90
N ILE A 468 -41.48 -2.57 4.17
CA ILE A 468 -42.82 -2.31 3.59
C ILE A 468 -43.93 -2.73 4.56
N ASP A 469 -43.61 -3.55 5.55
CA ASP A 469 -44.58 -4.24 6.41
C ASP A 469 -45.00 -3.45 7.66
N ASP A 470 -44.44 -2.25 7.90
CA ASP A 470 -44.84 -1.38 9.01
C ASP A 470 -45.54 -0.10 8.52
N PRO A 471 -46.88 -0.02 8.62
CA PRO A 471 -47.65 1.15 8.20
C PRO A 471 -47.44 2.39 9.09
N SER A 472 -46.83 2.25 10.27
CA SER A 472 -46.43 3.37 11.14
C SER A 472 -45.15 4.06 10.67
N ASP A 473 -44.36 3.38 9.83
CA ASP A 473 -42.92 3.60 9.75
C ASP A 473 -42.47 3.86 8.31
N ARG A 474 -43.12 4.82 7.65
CA ARG A 474 -42.62 5.39 6.39
C ARG A 474 -41.23 6.05 6.54
N TYR A 475 -40.66 6.13 7.75
CA TYR A 475 -39.30 6.58 8.04
C TYR A 475 -38.69 5.89 9.29
N VAL A 476 -37.58 5.16 9.06
CA VAL A 476 -36.46 4.87 9.98
C VAL A 476 -36.67 3.84 11.10
N HIS A 477 -35.98 2.69 10.95
CA HIS A 477 -35.24 2.07 12.06
C HIS A 477 -33.72 2.12 11.79
N ILE A 478 -33.05 3.09 12.43
CA ILE A 478 -31.60 3.03 12.70
C ILE A 478 -31.44 1.99 13.82
N LEU A 479 -31.01 0.78 13.47
CA LEU A 479 -30.42 -0.10 14.47
C LEU A 479 -28.96 0.33 14.62
N ALA A 480 -28.73 1.18 15.62
CA ALA A 480 -27.41 1.31 16.24
C ALA A 480 -27.06 -0.04 16.86
N GLY A 481 -26.42 -0.89 16.08
CA GLY A 481 -25.79 -2.11 16.56
C GLY A 481 -24.49 -1.73 17.24
N THR A 482 -24.52 -1.63 18.56
CA THR A 482 -23.34 -1.75 19.42
C THR A 482 -22.62 -3.06 19.11
N ARG A 483 -21.39 -2.97 18.60
CA ARG A 483 -20.30 -3.89 18.90
C ARG A 483 -19.01 -3.12 19.05
#